data_AF-A0A537Y9Q4-F1
#
_entry.id   AF-A0A537Y9Q4-F1
#
_cell.length_a   1.000
_cell.length_b   1.000
_cell.length_c   1.000
_cell.angle_alpha   90.00
_cell.angle_beta   90.00
_cell.angle_gamma   90.00
#
_symmetry.space_group_name_H-M   'P 1'
#
loop_
_entity.id
_entity.type
_entity.pdbx_description
1 polymer ?
#
loop_
_entity_poly.entity_id
_entity_poly.type
_entity_poly.pdbx_seq_one_letter_code
_entity_poly.pdbx_strand_id
1 'polypeptide(L)'
;MATTPDPQREAAAKQNGSSGSDSDETPINGNGTAAAVGPEADLFARQDPLSLIPTMRKLGAALAANPAAVWEAGTRLSGRLAASTAGMMARALGVKPQPELQPDPKDRRFKDPAWDENPVFFAERQAYLAWARFVHELVTTAGLDRKDADKAAFGLGLIVDALAPTNFLLSNPTALRNAQETKGLSLLKGLRNFIDDALHNDGMPRQFDQHAYAVGRNLGMTPGKVVYRN
;
A
#
# COMPACT_ATOMS: atom_id res chain seq x y z
N MET A 1 -35.81 73.70 -31.98
CA MET A 1 -34.60 74.53 -31.98
C MET A 1 -33.48 73.68 -31.39
N ALA A 2 -32.50 73.32 -32.20
CA ALA A 2 -31.38 72.45 -31.80
C ALA A 2 -30.51 73.11 -30.72
N THR A 3 -29.87 72.32 -29.85
CA THR A 3 -28.39 72.21 -29.71
C THR A 3 -28.05 71.23 -28.56
N THR A 4 -27.43 70.10 -28.90
CA THR A 4 -26.53 69.23 -28.09
C THR A 4 -25.09 69.73 -28.37
N PRO A 5 -24.03 69.63 -27.53
CA PRO A 5 -23.57 68.47 -26.73
C PRO A 5 -22.97 68.88 -25.34
N ASP A 6 -22.35 68.07 -24.47
CA ASP A 6 -21.60 66.81 -24.55
C ASP A 6 -21.45 66.20 -23.11
N PRO A 7 -21.34 64.88 -22.92
CA PRO A 7 -21.38 64.21 -21.63
C PRO A 7 -20.01 63.64 -21.23
N GLN A 8 -19.25 64.27 -20.33
CA GLN A 8 -18.19 63.62 -19.54
C GLN A 8 -17.77 64.50 -18.35
N ARG A 9 -18.48 64.43 -17.21
CA ARG A 9 -17.97 64.80 -15.87
C ARG A 9 -18.76 64.07 -14.76
N GLU A 10 -18.90 62.76 -14.90
CA GLU A 10 -19.50 61.92 -13.86
C GLU A 10 -18.41 61.12 -13.13
N ALA A 11 -17.67 61.82 -12.26
CA ALA A 11 -16.80 61.23 -11.25
C ALA A 11 -16.44 62.28 -10.20
N ALA A 12 -17.26 62.42 -9.15
CA ALA A 12 -16.82 62.73 -7.79
C ALA A 12 -18.03 62.96 -6.84
N ALA A 13 -17.89 62.44 -5.63
CA ALA A 13 -18.58 62.86 -4.42
C ALA A 13 -20.03 62.42 -4.20
N LYS A 14 -20.21 61.14 -3.83
CA LYS A 14 -21.18 60.74 -2.79
C LYS A 14 -20.52 59.74 -1.84
N GLN A 15 -19.98 60.24 -0.72
CA GLN A 15 -19.71 59.44 0.47
C GLN A 15 -19.92 60.30 1.74
N ASN A 16 -20.94 59.90 2.50
CA ASN A 16 -21.17 60.04 3.94
C ASN A 16 -22.68 59.76 4.13
N GLY A 17 -23.15 58.81 4.93
CA GLY A 17 -22.53 57.87 5.86
C GLY A 17 -23.66 57.08 6.55
N SER A 18 -23.27 56.27 7.56
CA SER A 18 -24.08 55.38 8.43
C SER A 18 -24.47 54.05 7.79
N SER A 19 -24.25 52.87 8.34
CA SER A 19 -23.63 52.28 9.56
C SER A 19 -23.83 50.76 9.33
N GLY A 20 -23.06 49.77 9.76
CA GLY A 20 -21.98 49.59 10.71
C GLY A 20 -21.85 48.07 10.89
N SER A 21 -20.66 47.54 11.15
CA SER A 21 -20.47 46.27 11.88
C SER A 21 -18.98 46.15 12.22
N ASP A 22 -18.69 46.28 13.50
CA ASP A 22 -17.39 46.09 14.12
C ASP A 22 -16.77 44.73 13.77
N SER A 23 -15.49 44.81 13.45
CA SER A 23 -14.54 43.70 13.40
C SER A 23 -14.15 43.30 14.83
N ASP A 24 -14.44 42.06 15.22
CA ASP A 24 -13.83 41.42 16.38
C ASP A 24 -13.04 40.19 15.90
N GLU A 25 -11.76 40.42 15.61
CA GLU A 25 -10.77 39.36 15.41
C GLU A 25 -10.31 38.84 16.79
N THR A 26 -10.81 37.68 17.20
CA THR A 26 -10.22 36.95 18.35
C THR A 26 -8.97 36.16 17.92
N PRO A 27 -7.85 36.24 18.66
CA PRO A 27 -6.61 35.57 18.31
C PRO A 27 -6.67 34.08 18.65
N ILE A 28 -6.12 33.25 17.75
CA ILE A 28 -6.04 31.80 17.90
C ILE A 28 -4.88 31.47 18.85
N ASN A 29 -5.17 31.29 20.14
CA ASN A 29 -4.20 30.79 21.12
C ASN A 29 -4.11 29.26 21.00
N GLY A 30 -2.97 28.78 20.52
CA GLY A 30 -2.60 27.36 20.53
C GLY A 30 -2.25 26.92 21.94
N ASN A 31 -3.15 26.17 22.59
CA ASN A 31 -2.85 25.22 23.66
C ASN A 31 -4.15 24.49 24.06
N GLY A 32 -4.42 23.34 23.43
CA GLY A 32 -5.62 22.58 23.76
C GLY A 32 -5.84 21.30 22.96
N THR A 33 -4.81 20.49 22.69
CA THR A 33 -4.94 19.25 21.90
C THR A 33 -4.35 18.02 22.60
N ALA A 34 -4.66 17.82 23.87
CA ALA A 34 -4.22 16.61 24.60
C ALA A 34 -5.35 15.67 25.06
N ALA A 35 -6.62 15.98 24.79
CA ALA A 35 -7.73 15.20 25.35
C ALA A 35 -8.92 15.04 24.38
N ALA A 36 -8.70 14.48 23.20
CA ALA A 36 -9.80 14.05 22.32
C ALA A 36 -9.31 13.00 21.31
N VAL A 37 -9.08 11.77 21.77
CA VAL A 37 -8.78 10.64 20.88
C VAL A 37 -9.71 9.50 21.31
N GLY A 38 -10.71 9.21 20.48
CA GLY A 38 -11.62 8.07 20.68
C GLY A 38 -10.88 6.72 20.65
N PRO A 39 -11.50 5.63 21.14
CA PRO A 39 -10.84 4.33 21.27
C PRO A 39 -10.35 3.74 19.94
N GLU A 40 -10.93 4.15 18.82
CA GLU A 40 -10.50 3.79 17.46
C GLU A 40 -9.29 4.60 16.95
N ALA A 41 -9.17 5.87 17.33
CA ALA A 41 -8.00 6.68 17.02
C ALA A 41 -6.80 6.26 17.88
N ASP A 42 -7.05 5.70 19.07
CA ASP A 42 -6.05 5.00 19.87
C ASP A 42 -5.53 3.73 19.18
N LEU A 43 -6.33 3.08 18.30
CA LEU A 43 -5.87 1.89 17.57
C LEU A 43 -4.80 2.23 16.52
N PHE A 44 -4.98 3.32 15.79
CA PHE A 44 -4.01 3.81 14.80
C PHE A 44 -2.88 4.64 15.44
N ALA A 45 -3.14 5.38 16.53
CA ALA A 45 -2.10 6.05 17.30
C ALA A 45 -1.18 5.07 18.08
N ARG A 46 -1.67 3.87 18.45
CA ARG A 46 -0.83 2.78 19.00
C ARG A 46 0.13 2.18 17.98
N GLN A 47 -0.17 2.30 16.70
CA GLN A 47 0.65 1.83 15.58
C GLN A 47 1.36 3.01 14.92
N ASP A 48 2.24 3.66 15.68
CA ASP A 48 3.18 4.65 15.15
C ASP A 48 4.03 4.01 14.03
N PRO A 49 3.90 4.41 12.75
CA PRO A 49 4.69 3.87 11.65
C PRO A 49 6.19 4.14 11.81
N LEU A 50 6.58 5.17 12.58
CA LEU A 50 7.97 5.42 12.94
C LEU A 50 8.48 4.46 14.02
N SER A 51 7.57 3.78 14.75
CA SER A 51 7.95 2.76 15.73
C SER A 51 8.41 1.44 15.12
N LEU A 52 8.31 1.27 13.79
CA LEU A 52 8.86 0.10 13.09
C LEU A 52 10.38 0.00 13.24
N ILE A 53 11.11 1.11 13.11
CA ILE A 53 12.58 1.13 13.22
C ILE A 53 13.07 0.63 14.59
N PRO A 54 12.59 1.17 15.74
CA PRO A 54 13.02 0.66 17.04
C PRO A 54 12.60 -0.79 17.26
N THR A 55 11.43 -1.23 16.78
CA THR A 55 11.03 -2.64 16.86
C THR A 55 11.95 -3.54 16.03
N MET A 56 12.35 -3.15 14.81
CA MET A 56 13.32 -3.92 14.02
C MET A 56 14.69 -4.02 14.70
N ARG A 57 15.14 -2.97 15.41
CA ARG A 57 16.38 -3.02 16.20
C ARG A 57 16.26 -4.00 17.37
N LYS A 58 15.11 -4.01 18.07
CA LYS A 58 14.83 -4.99 19.13
C LYS A 58 14.81 -6.41 18.59
N LEU A 59 14.15 -6.64 17.46
CA LEU A 59 14.16 -7.93 16.77
C LEU A 59 15.59 -8.37 16.46
N GLY A 60 16.40 -7.50 15.85
CA GLY A 60 17.80 -7.80 15.54
C GLY A 60 18.62 -8.16 16.79
N ALA A 61 18.48 -7.40 17.87
CA ALA A 61 19.14 -7.69 19.14
C ALA A 61 18.69 -9.02 19.75
N ALA A 62 17.39 -9.31 19.69
CA ALA A 62 16.83 -10.55 20.22
C ALA A 62 17.29 -11.79 19.42
N LEU A 63 17.34 -11.70 18.10
CA LEU A 63 17.88 -12.74 17.23
C LEU A 63 19.39 -12.95 17.46
N ALA A 64 20.15 -11.87 17.66
CA ALA A 64 21.57 -11.96 17.98
C ALA A 64 21.82 -12.63 19.35
N ALA A 65 20.92 -12.43 20.31
CA ALA A 65 20.94 -13.11 21.61
C ALA A 65 20.50 -14.58 21.54
N ASN A 66 19.82 -15.00 20.46
CA ASN A 66 19.35 -16.37 20.26
C ASN A 66 19.84 -16.97 18.90
N PRO A 67 21.17 -17.14 18.72
CA PRO A 67 21.73 -17.61 17.45
C PRO A 67 21.33 -19.05 17.12
N ALA A 68 21.05 -19.88 18.13
CA ALA A 68 20.58 -21.26 17.94
C ALA A 68 19.23 -21.29 17.23
N ALA A 69 18.26 -20.46 17.66
CA ALA A 69 16.96 -20.39 17.00
C ALA A 69 17.05 -19.87 15.55
N VAL A 70 17.95 -18.92 15.29
CA VAL A 70 18.23 -18.44 13.92
C VAL A 70 18.78 -19.58 13.06
N TRP A 71 19.74 -20.35 13.60
CA TRP A 71 20.33 -21.49 12.89
C TRP A 71 19.29 -22.56 12.58
N GLU A 72 18.45 -22.93 13.55
CA GLU A 72 17.38 -23.91 13.35
C GLU A 72 16.34 -23.45 12.32
N ALA A 73 15.98 -22.16 12.32
CA ALA A 73 15.13 -21.60 11.27
C ALA A 73 15.83 -21.67 9.90
N GLY A 74 17.15 -21.41 9.87
CA GLY A 74 17.97 -21.49 8.66
C GLY A 74 18.11 -22.90 8.09
N THR A 75 18.21 -23.94 8.93
CA THR A 75 18.24 -25.34 8.47
C THR A 75 16.88 -25.75 7.91
N ARG A 76 15.76 -25.32 8.53
CA ARG A 76 14.42 -25.53 7.97
C ARG A 76 14.22 -24.82 6.64
N LEU A 77 14.71 -23.58 6.50
CA LEU A 77 14.69 -22.87 5.21
C LEU A 77 15.48 -23.64 4.15
N SER A 78 16.70 -24.05 4.47
CA SER A 78 17.55 -24.83 3.54
C SER A 78 16.86 -26.11 3.08
N GLY A 79 16.21 -26.84 4.00
CA GLY A 79 15.44 -28.04 3.68
C GLY A 79 14.29 -27.75 2.70
N ARG A 80 13.51 -26.70 2.96
CA ARG A 80 12.40 -26.27 2.07
C ARG A 80 12.88 -25.82 0.69
N LEU A 81 14.04 -25.15 0.61
CA LEU A 81 14.66 -24.76 -0.67
C LEU A 81 15.17 -25.97 -1.46
N ALA A 82 15.76 -26.96 -0.78
CA ALA A 82 16.15 -28.22 -1.39
C ALA A 82 14.93 -28.99 -1.91
N ALA A 83 13.85 -29.06 -1.12
CA ALA A 83 12.59 -29.68 -1.53
C ALA A 83 11.92 -28.94 -2.70
N SER A 84 11.97 -27.60 -2.73
CA SER A 84 11.54 -26.79 -3.88
C SER A 84 12.28 -27.19 -5.16
N THR A 85 13.61 -27.28 -5.08
CA THR A 85 14.47 -27.67 -6.22
C THR A 85 14.17 -29.10 -6.67
N ALA A 86 14.04 -30.04 -5.72
CA ALA A 86 13.66 -31.42 -6.02
C ALA A 86 12.28 -31.50 -6.69
N GLY A 87 11.30 -30.72 -6.21
CA GLY A 87 9.96 -30.66 -6.77
C GLY A 87 9.90 -30.06 -8.17
N MET A 88 10.78 -29.09 -8.48
CA MET A 88 10.99 -28.58 -9.83
C MET A 88 11.54 -29.69 -10.75
N MET A 89 12.60 -30.38 -10.33
CA MET A 89 13.20 -31.46 -11.14
C MET A 89 12.20 -32.59 -11.40
N ALA A 90 11.43 -32.98 -10.39
CA ALA A 90 10.36 -33.96 -10.53
C ALA A 90 9.31 -33.52 -11.58
N ARG A 91 8.87 -32.25 -11.53
CA ARG A 91 7.91 -31.69 -12.50
C ARG A 91 8.47 -31.64 -13.90
N ALA A 92 9.75 -31.31 -14.07
CA ALA A 92 10.43 -31.34 -15.36
C ALA A 92 10.46 -32.76 -15.96
N LEU A 93 10.48 -33.79 -15.11
CA LEU A 93 10.38 -35.21 -15.50
C LEU A 93 8.92 -35.71 -15.63
N GLY A 94 7.93 -34.82 -15.54
CA GLY A 94 6.50 -35.16 -15.64
C GLY A 94 5.87 -35.68 -14.35
N VAL A 95 6.61 -35.73 -13.24
CA VAL A 95 6.09 -36.13 -11.93
C VAL A 95 5.62 -34.89 -11.18
N LYS A 96 4.37 -34.88 -10.72
CA LYS A 96 3.80 -33.73 -9.96
C LYS A 96 3.72 -34.05 -8.46
N PRO A 97 4.84 -33.92 -7.70
CA PRO A 97 4.77 -34.11 -6.26
C PRO A 97 3.91 -33.02 -5.61
N GLN A 98 3.28 -33.39 -4.50
CA GLN A 98 2.51 -32.45 -3.69
C GLN A 98 3.43 -31.32 -3.20
N PRO A 99 3.00 -30.05 -3.30
CA PRO A 99 3.77 -28.93 -2.74
C PRO A 99 3.93 -29.10 -1.23
N GLU A 100 5.14 -28.84 -0.72
CA GLU A 100 5.43 -28.85 0.71
C GLU A 100 4.71 -27.70 1.44
N LEU A 101 4.54 -26.56 0.76
CA LEU A 101 3.93 -25.35 1.29
C LEU A 101 2.81 -24.95 0.36
N GLN A 102 1.65 -24.63 0.94
CA GLN A 102 0.55 -24.06 0.18
C GLN A 102 0.38 -22.59 0.55
N PRO A 103 0.10 -21.71 -0.42
CA PRO A 103 -0.28 -20.34 -0.12
C PRO A 103 -1.59 -20.34 0.68
N ASP A 104 -1.86 -19.26 1.41
CA ASP A 104 -3.17 -19.07 2.04
C ASP A 104 -4.26 -19.14 0.95
N PRO A 105 -5.37 -19.87 1.16
CA PRO A 105 -6.45 -19.95 0.17
C PRO A 105 -7.03 -18.58 -0.26
N LYS A 106 -6.86 -17.55 0.57
CA LYS A 106 -7.27 -16.17 0.28
C LYS A 106 -6.21 -15.40 -0.52
N ASP A 107 -4.98 -15.89 -0.60
CA ASP A 107 -3.90 -15.26 -1.37
C ASP A 107 -4.15 -15.45 -2.87
N ARG A 108 -4.59 -14.37 -3.52
CA ARG A 108 -4.93 -14.38 -4.95
C ARG A 108 -3.71 -14.36 -5.86
N ARG A 109 -2.51 -14.09 -5.34
CA ARG A 109 -1.26 -13.97 -6.12
C ARG A 109 -0.90 -15.26 -6.85
N PHE A 110 -1.21 -16.40 -6.24
CA PHE A 110 -0.80 -17.72 -6.73
C PHE A 110 -1.92 -18.51 -7.42
N LYS A 111 -2.93 -17.83 -7.97
CA LYS A 111 -4.09 -18.47 -8.64
C LYS A 111 -3.82 -18.97 -10.05
N ASP A 112 -2.77 -18.49 -10.69
CA ASP A 112 -2.39 -18.90 -12.03
C ASP A 112 -1.97 -20.39 -12.07
N PRO A 113 -2.52 -21.23 -12.96
CA PRO A 113 -2.13 -22.65 -13.05
C PRO A 113 -0.64 -22.85 -13.31
N ALA A 114 0.03 -21.86 -13.94
CA ALA A 114 1.47 -21.90 -14.17
C ALA A 114 2.28 -22.08 -12.89
N TRP A 115 1.79 -21.61 -11.74
CA TRP A 115 2.44 -21.80 -10.43
C TRP A 115 2.52 -23.26 -9.99
N ASP A 116 1.68 -24.14 -10.55
CA ASP A 116 1.67 -25.57 -10.25
C ASP A 116 2.20 -26.43 -11.40
N GLU A 117 1.97 -25.98 -12.64
CA GLU A 117 2.28 -26.73 -13.86
C GLU A 117 3.70 -26.49 -14.37
N ASN A 118 4.18 -25.25 -14.31
CA ASN A 118 5.52 -24.91 -14.78
C ASN A 118 6.55 -25.24 -13.69
N PRO A 119 7.59 -26.05 -13.98
CA PRO A 119 8.60 -26.41 -12.99
C PRO A 119 9.29 -25.22 -12.33
N VAL A 120 9.61 -24.17 -13.11
CA VAL A 120 10.33 -22.99 -12.63
C VAL A 120 9.44 -22.13 -11.73
N PHE A 121 8.22 -21.80 -12.18
CA PHE A 121 7.28 -21.04 -11.36
C PHE A 121 6.87 -21.80 -10.10
N PHE A 122 6.76 -23.13 -10.18
CA PHE A 122 6.57 -23.96 -8.98
C PHE A 122 7.70 -23.77 -7.98
N ALA A 123 8.96 -23.90 -8.40
CA ALA A 123 10.11 -23.72 -7.53
C ALA A 123 10.16 -22.29 -6.94
N GLU A 124 9.86 -21.29 -7.76
CA GLU A 124 9.82 -19.89 -7.34
C GLU A 124 8.75 -19.63 -6.27
N ARG A 125 7.52 -20.13 -6.47
CA ARG A 125 6.46 -20.05 -5.44
C ARG A 125 6.90 -20.72 -4.15
N GLN A 126 7.43 -21.94 -4.24
CA GLN A 126 7.87 -22.70 -3.07
C GLN A 126 9.00 -21.98 -2.32
N ALA A 127 9.97 -21.41 -3.05
CA ALA A 127 11.07 -20.66 -2.46
C ALA A 127 10.58 -19.37 -1.76
N TYR A 128 9.67 -18.64 -2.39
CA TYR A 128 9.04 -17.47 -1.79
C TYR A 128 8.28 -17.83 -0.50
N LEU A 129 7.43 -18.86 -0.52
CA LEU A 129 6.68 -19.31 0.65
C LEU A 129 7.61 -19.80 1.77
N ALA A 130 8.70 -20.49 1.41
CA ALA A 130 9.71 -20.95 2.37
C ALA A 130 10.40 -19.77 3.05
N TRP A 131 10.76 -18.74 2.28
CA TRP A 131 11.38 -17.52 2.81
C TRP A 131 10.41 -16.71 3.67
N ALA A 132 9.15 -16.52 3.23
CA ALA A 132 8.10 -15.87 4.02
C ALA A 132 7.89 -16.59 5.37
N ARG A 133 7.86 -17.93 5.36
CA ARG A 133 7.75 -18.74 6.58
C ARG A 133 8.98 -18.60 7.46
N PHE A 134 10.18 -18.58 6.89
CA PHE A 134 11.41 -18.35 7.63
C PHE A 134 11.42 -17.00 8.35
N VAL A 135 11.06 -15.92 7.64
CA VAL A 135 10.96 -14.57 8.24
C VAL A 135 9.95 -14.54 9.38
N HIS A 136 8.79 -15.19 9.22
CA HIS A 136 7.81 -15.33 10.29
C HIS A 136 8.36 -16.12 11.49
N GLU A 137 9.05 -17.23 11.24
CA GLU A 137 9.69 -18.03 12.29
C GLU A 137 10.69 -17.21 13.11
N LEU A 138 11.53 -16.39 12.46
CA LEU A 138 12.46 -15.49 13.17
C LEU A 138 11.74 -14.56 14.14
N VAL A 139 10.60 -13.99 13.76
CA VAL A 139 9.81 -13.13 14.67
C VAL A 139 9.27 -13.94 15.85
N THR A 140 8.75 -15.14 15.59
CA THR A 140 8.16 -15.99 16.64
C THR A 140 9.19 -16.55 17.62
N THR A 141 10.42 -16.81 17.18
CA THR A 141 11.48 -17.38 18.02
C THR A 141 12.36 -16.33 18.70
N ALA A 142 12.23 -15.05 18.31
CA ALA A 142 12.99 -13.96 18.90
C ALA A 142 12.64 -13.69 20.38
N GLY A 143 11.49 -14.17 20.88
CA GLY A 143 11.11 -13.96 22.30
C GLY A 143 10.78 -12.51 22.63
N LEU A 144 10.34 -11.72 21.65
CA LEU A 144 9.83 -10.36 21.86
C LEU A 144 8.52 -10.39 22.66
N ASP A 145 8.22 -9.29 23.35
CA ASP A 145 6.88 -9.11 23.92
C ASP A 145 5.83 -9.06 22.82
N ARG A 146 4.57 -9.34 23.18
CA ARG A 146 3.49 -9.50 22.20
C ARG A 146 3.34 -8.28 21.27
N LYS A 147 3.47 -7.06 21.80
CA LYS A 147 3.26 -5.83 21.04
C LYS A 147 4.38 -5.64 20.02
N ASP A 148 5.63 -5.86 20.44
CA ASP A 148 6.78 -5.77 19.54
C ASP A 148 6.81 -6.91 18.52
N ALA A 149 6.39 -8.12 18.89
CA ALA A 149 6.25 -9.25 17.97
C ALA A 149 5.21 -8.96 16.87
N ASP A 150 4.02 -8.44 17.23
CA ASP A 150 2.98 -8.09 16.26
C ASP A 150 3.45 -6.98 15.30
N LYS A 151 4.17 -5.96 15.81
CA LYS A 151 4.77 -4.90 14.99
C LYS A 151 5.87 -5.40 14.06
N ALA A 152 6.76 -6.27 14.57
CA ALA A 152 7.82 -6.89 13.78
C ALA A 152 7.23 -7.77 12.66
N ALA A 153 6.21 -8.57 12.99
CA ALA A 153 5.50 -9.41 12.03
C ALA A 153 4.83 -8.56 10.94
N PHE A 154 4.18 -7.44 11.31
CA PHE A 154 3.62 -6.51 10.34
C PHE A 154 4.70 -5.90 9.44
N GLY A 155 5.75 -5.32 10.01
CA GLY A 155 6.82 -4.66 9.25
C GLY A 155 7.56 -5.61 8.30
N LEU A 156 7.90 -6.80 8.78
CA LEU A 156 8.52 -7.83 7.94
C LEU A 156 7.54 -8.40 6.92
N GLY A 157 6.25 -8.51 7.26
CA GLY A 157 5.20 -8.88 6.32
C GLY A 157 5.14 -7.94 5.12
N LEU A 158 5.22 -6.62 5.36
CA LEU A 158 5.30 -5.63 4.28
C LEU A 158 6.52 -5.84 3.36
N ILE A 159 7.69 -6.15 3.94
CA ILE A 159 8.90 -6.44 3.16
C ILE A 159 8.73 -7.73 2.36
N VAL A 160 8.16 -8.77 2.98
CA VAL A 160 7.89 -10.04 2.32
C VAL A 160 6.93 -9.85 1.14
N ASP A 161 5.83 -9.14 1.36
CA ASP A 161 4.83 -8.87 0.33
C ASP A 161 5.37 -7.98 -0.79
N ALA A 162 6.23 -7.01 -0.49
CA ALA A 162 6.89 -6.16 -1.48
C ALA A 162 7.86 -6.95 -2.39
N LEU A 163 8.49 -7.99 -1.85
CA LEU A 163 9.40 -8.88 -2.58
C LEU A 163 8.70 -10.08 -3.23
N ALA A 164 7.36 -10.13 -3.20
CA ALA A 164 6.62 -11.20 -3.85
C ALA A 164 6.92 -11.26 -5.36
N PRO A 165 7.11 -12.46 -5.94
CA PRO A 165 7.46 -12.61 -7.36
C PRO A 165 6.37 -12.05 -8.29
N THR A 166 5.13 -11.94 -7.83
CA THR A 166 4.04 -11.30 -8.58
C THR A 166 4.23 -9.82 -8.82
N ASN A 167 5.13 -9.15 -8.10
CA ASN A 167 5.39 -7.72 -8.25
C ASN A 167 6.33 -7.41 -9.42
N PHE A 168 7.00 -8.41 -9.99
CA PHE A 168 7.93 -8.22 -11.10
C PHE A 168 7.42 -8.93 -12.36
N LEU A 169 7.54 -8.27 -13.52
CA LEU A 169 7.00 -8.77 -14.78
C LEU A 169 7.56 -10.16 -15.16
N LEU A 170 8.87 -10.36 -15.02
CA LEU A 170 9.56 -11.57 -15.47
C LEU A 170 9.26 -12.82 -14.63
N SER A 171 8.83 -12.62 -13.38
CA SER A 171 8.46 -13.69 -12.43
C SER A 171 6.95 -13.81 -12.24
N ASN A 172 6.15 -13.07 -13.00
CA ASN A 172 4.70 -13.10 -12.89
C ASN A 172 4.08 -13.82 -14.10
N PRO A 173 3.66 -15.09 -13.96
CA PRO A 173 3.11 -15.86 -15.07
C PRO A 173 1.84 -15.25 -15.65
N THR A 174 0.99 -14.65 -14.81
CA THR A 174 -0.22 -13.97 -15.27
C THR A 174 0.12 -12.75 -16.12
N ALA A 175 1.11 -11.96 -15.70
CA ALA A 175 1.55 -10.78 -16.46
C ALA A 175 2.21 -11.16 -17.78
N LEU A 176 3.07 -12.20 -17.78
CA LEU A 176 3.70 -12.73 -18.99
C LEU A 176 2.66 -13.28 -19.97
N ARG A 177 1.68 -14.06 -19.51
CA ARG A 177 0.60 -14.56 -20.34
C ARG A 177 -0.21 -13.42 -20.94
N ASN A 178 -0.64 -12.45 -20.14
CA ASN A 178 -1.38 -11.29 -20.63
C ASN A 178 -0.57 -10.47 -21.66
N ALA A 179 0.74 -10.33 -21.46
CA ALA A 179 1.61 -9.68 -22.43
C ALA A 179 1.66 -10.46 -23.75
N GLN A 180 1.76 -11.79 -23.71
CA GLN A 180 1.74 -12.63 -24.91
C GLN A 180 0.38 -12.58 -25.63
N GLU A 181 -0.72 -12.78 -24.91
CA GLU A 181 -2.09 -12.78 -25.45
C GLU A 181 -2.44 -11.44 -26.12
N THR A 182 -1.99 -10.34 -25.54
CA THR A 182 -2.20 -8.98 -26.08
C THR A 182 -1.10 -8.53 -27.05
N LYS A 183 -0.14 -9.40 -27.39
CA LYS A 183 1.04 -9.07 -28.21
C LYS A 183 1.78 -7.81 -27.72
N GLY A 184 1.84 -7.62 -26.41
CA GLY A 184 2.50 -6.50 -25.74
C GLY A 184 1.63 -5.25 -25.55
N LEU A 185 0.40 -5.22 -26.08
CA LEU A 185 -0.49 -4.04 -25.93
C LEU A 185 -0.82 -3.74 -24.46
N SER A 186 -0.91 -4.76 -23.59
CA SER A 186 -1.11 -4.56 -22.15
C SER A 186 0.04 -3.78 -21.51
N LEU A 187 1.29 -4.06 -21.91
CA LEU A 187 2.48 -3.38 -21.40
C LEU A 187 2.53 -1.92 -21.88
N LEU A 188 2.21 -1.67 -23.16
CA LEU A 188 2.13 -0.31 -23.70
C LEU A 188 1.05 0.51 -22.99
N LYS A 189 -0.09 -0.10 -22.69
CA LYS A 189 -1.15 0.54 -21.90
C LYS A 189 -0.68 0.86 -20.48
N GLY A 190 -0.01 -0.08 -19.82
CA GLY A 190 0.57 0.13 -18.49
C GLY A 190 1.59 1.26 -18.46
N LEU A 191 2.51 1.30 -19.44
CA LEU A 191 3.49 2.37 -19.58
C LEU A 191 2.84 3.73 -19.82
N ARG A 192 1.82 3.78 -20.68
CA ARG A 192 1.04 5.02 -20.90
C ARG A 192 0.40 5.51 -19.61
N ASN A 193 -0.20 4.61 -18.83
CA ASN A 193 -0.79 4.97 -17.53
C ASN A 193 0.29 5.47 -16.56
N PHE A 194 1.43 4.79 -16.48
CA PHE A 194 2.55 5.20 -15.63
C PHE A 194 3.07 6.59 -15.98
N ILE A 195 3.24 6.89 -17.28
CA ILE A 195 3.65 8.22 -17.74
C ILE A 195 2.59 9.27 -17.42
N ASP A 196 1.31 8.95 -17.65
CA ASP A 196 0.20 9.85 -17.32
C ASP A 196 0.15 10.16 -15.81
N ASP A 197 0.33 9.14 -14.97
CA ASP A 197 0.36 9.28 -13.52
C ASP A 197 1.58 10.09 -13.06
N ALA A 198 2.74 9.89 -13.67
CA ALA A 198 3.96 10.66 -13.39
C ALA A 198 3.84 12.14 -13.78
N LEU A 199 3.14 12.45 -14.87
CA LEU A 199 2.98 13.81 -15.38
C LEU A 199 1.80 14.55 -14.75
N HIS A 200 0.73 13.84 -14.41
CA HIS A 200 -0.58 14.44 -14.10
C HIS A 200 -1.18 13.98 -12.78
N ASN A 201 -0.51 13.12 -12.00
CA ASN A 201 -1.03 12.59 -10.74
C ASN A 201 0.05 12.44 -9.64
N ASP A 202 1.05 13.33 -9.61
CA ASP A 202 2.16 13.31 -8.63
C ASP A 202 2.90 11.96 -8.54
N GLY A 203 2.91 11.17 -9.62
CA GLY A 203 3.48 9.82 -9.64
C GLY A 203 2.64 8.76 -8.94
N MET A 204 1.46 9.10 -8.42
CA MET A 204 0.56 8.16 -7.78
C MET A 204 -0.28 7.43 -8.84
N PRO A 205 -0.49 6.11 -8.72
CA PRO A 205 -1.36 5.39 -9.65
C PRO A 205 -2.82 5.88 -9.57
N ARG A 206 -3.42 6.21 -10.71
CA ARG A 206 -4.86 6.52 -10.77
C ARG A 206 -5.72 5.32 -10.38
N GLN A 207 -6.55 5.48 -9.35
CA GLN A 207 -7.41 4.42 -8.81
C GLN A 207 -8.77 4.30 -9.51
N PHE A 208 -9.30 5.41 -10.02
CA PHE A 208 -10.59 5.47 -10.71
C PHE A 208 -10.58 6.57 -11.77
N ASP A 209 -11.47 6.44 -12.76
CA ASP A 209 -11.70 7.50 -13.74
C ASP A 209 -12.50 8.64 -13.09
N GLN A 210 -11.85 9.79 -12.90
CA GLN A 210 -12.48 10.97 -12.32
C GLN A 210 -13.60 11.54 -13.20
N HIS A 211 -13.57 11.29 -14.51
CA HIS A 211 -14.59 11.77 -15.45
C HIS A 211 -15.81 10.84 -15.53
N ALA A 212 -15.72 9.63 -15.00
CA ALA A 212 -16.84 8.70 -14.96
C ALA A 212 -17.93 9.12 -13.96
N TYR A 213 -17.65 10.09 -13.09
CA TYR A 213 -18.57 10.50 -12.03
C TYR A 213 -19.02 11.96 -12.15
N ALA A 214 -20.32 12.16 -12.13
CA ALA A 214 -20.99 13.45 -12.11
C ALA A 214 -21.77 13.62 -10.80
N VAL A 215 -21.45 14.70 -10.09
CA VAL A 215 -22.15 15.10 -8.87
C VAL A 215 -23.64 15.28 -9.15
N GLY A 216 -24.49 14.67 -8.33
CA GLY A 216 -25.95 14.69 -8.48
C GLY A 216 -26.52 13.65 -9.45
N ARG A 217 -25.69 12.85 -10.13
CA ARG A 217 -26.14 11.70 -10.95
C ARG A 217 -25.72 10.37 -10.33
N ASN A 218 -24.41 10.13 -10.33
CA ASN A 218 -23.77 8.90 -9.85
C ASN A 218 -22.77 9.17 -8.70
N LEU A 219 -22.61 10.45 -8.31
CA LEU A 219 -22.16 10.84 -6.97
C LEU A 219 -23.35 11.46 -6.22
N GLY A 220 -23.73 10.86 -5.08
CA GLY A 220 -24.83 11.38 -4.26
C GLY A 220 -24.47 12.71 -3.60
N MET A 221 -25.37 13.70 -3.69
CA MET A 221 -25.32 14.91 -2.86
C MET A 221 -26.31 14.74 -1.70
N THR A 222 -25.92 13.97 -0.69
CA THR A 222 -26.62 14.00 0.59
C THR A 222 -26.07 15.18 1.40
N PRO A 223 -26.92 16.07 1.95
CA PRO A 223 -26.44 17.13 2.85
C PRO A 223 -25.69 16.50 4.03
N GLY A 224 -24.37 16.62 4.02
CA GLY A 224 -23.52 16.13 5.10
C GLY A 224 -23.52 17.12 6.25
N LYS A 225 -23.92 16.68 7.45
CA LYS A 225 -23.68 17.43 8.68
C LYS A 225 -22.30 17.04 9.20
N VAL A 226 -21.36 17.99 9.22
CA VAL A 226 -20.03 17.79 9.80
C VAL A 226 -20.22 17.65 11.32
N VAL A 227 -20.15 16.42 11.83
CA VAL A 227 -20.30 16.12 13.26
C VAL A 227 -18.99 16.28 14.03
N TYR A 228 -17.86 16.41 13.32
CA TYR A 228 -16.54 16.60 13.91
C TYR A 228 -15.58 17.25 12.91
N ARG A 229 -14.80 18.24 13.35
CA ARG A 229 -13.70 18.85 12.61
C ARG A 229 -12.56 19.12 13.60
N ASN A 230 -11.38 18.56 13.34
CA ASN A 230 -10.14 18.82 14.10
C ASN A 230 -9.62 20.23 13.83
#